data_AF-A0A0B1S1W0-F1
#
_entry.id   AF-A0A0B1S1W0-F1
#
_cell.length_a   1.000
_cell.length_b   1.000
_cell.length_c   1.000
_cell.angle_alpha   90.00
_cell.angle_beta   90.00
_cell.angle_gamma   90.00
#
_symmetry.space_group_name_H-M   'P 1'
#
loop_
_entity.id
_entity.type
_entity.pdbx_description
1 polymer ?
#
loop_
_entity_poly.entity_id
_entity_poly.type
_entity_poly.pdbx_seq_one_letter_code
_entity_poly.pdbx_strand_id
1 'polypeptide(L)' 'MLLYVFTVLLLLNVLTQQASAEACVNKAPDVACDALYKHDQCLLDMDFAKEFCRKSCFLCGLDPSVLKQ' A
#
# COMPACT_ATOMS: atom_id res chain seq x y z
N MET A 1 -14.19 34.18 -18.30
CA MET A 1 -13.46 33.15 -19.07
C MET A 1 -12.27 32.60 -18.28
N LEU A 2 -11.28 33.43 -17.87
CA LEU A 2 -10.13 32.99 -17.06
C LEU A 2 -10.51 32.34 -15.71
N LEU A 3 -11.47 32.91 -14.99
CA LEU A 3 -11.92 32.37 -13.69
C LEU A 3 -12.48 30.93 -13.80
N TYR A 4 -13.16 30.62 -14.91
CA TYR A 4 -13.68 29.28 -15.17
C TYR A 4 -12.55 28.26 -15.39
N VAL A 5 -11.49 28.67 -16.09
CA VAL A 5 -10.32 27.81 -16.33
C VAL A 5 -9.60 27.53 -15.02
N PHE A 6 -9.42 28.53 -14.15
CA PHE A 6 -8.83 28.34 -12.82
C PHE A 6 -9.69 27.41 -11.94
N THR A 7 -11.02 27.56 -11.95
CA THR A 7 -11.89 26.65 -11.19
C THR A 7 -11.83 25.21 -11.69
N VAL A 8 -11.74 25.00 -13.01
CA VAL A 8 -11.62 23.66 -13.60
C VAL A 8 -10.27 23.02 -13.26
N LEU A 9 -9.18 23.80 -13.31
CA LEU A 9 -7.84 23.32 -12.94
C LEU A 9 -7.75 22.94 -11.46
N LEU A 10 -8.36 23.74 -10.58
CA LEU A 10 -8.43 23.44 -9.14
C LEU A 10 -9.24 22.17 -8.87
N LEU A 11 -10.36 21.98 -9.56
CA LEU A 11 -11.17 20.76 -9.44
C LEU A 11 -10.40 19.53 -9.94
N LEU A 12 -9.70 19.62 -11.06
CA LEU A 12 -8.89 18.51 -11.58
C LEU A 12 -7.80 18.08 -10.59
N ASN A 13 -7.09 19.02 -9.97
CA ASN A 13 -6.04 18.73 -8.97
C ASN A 13 -6.60 18.01 -7.72
N VAL A 14 -7.80 18.38 -7.27
CA VAL A 14 -8.47 17.72 -6.14
C VAL A 14 -8.89 16.29 -6.50
N LEU A 15 -9.39 16.05 -7.72
CA LEU A 15 -9.77 14.70 -8.14
C LEU A 15 -8.57 13.77 -8.38
N THR A 16 -7.41 14.31 -8.77
CA THR A 16 -6.22 13.50 -9.07
C THR A 16 -5.36 13.13 -7.86
N GLN A 17 -5.54 13.77 -6.70
CA GLN A 17 -4.68 13.56 -5.53
C GLN A 17 -4.87 12.23 -4.79
N GLN A 18 -5.90 11.43 -5.11
CA GLN A 18 -6.32 10.32 -4.25
C GLN A 18 -5.97 8.90 -4.72
N ALA A 19 -5.21 8.72 -5.80
CA ALA A 19 -5.01 7.38 -6.37
C ALA A 19 -3.55 7.01 -6.67
N SER A 20 -2.62 7.34 -5.78
CA SER A 20 -1.36 6.58 -5.70
C SER A 20 -1.53 5.41 -4.73
N ALA A 21 -2.52 4.54 -4.98
CA ALA A 21 -2.60 3.27 -4.28
C ALA A 21 -1.55 2.34 -4.87
N GLU A 22 -0.40 2.26 -4.22
CA GLU A 22 0.66 1.33 -4.60
C GLU A 22 0.08 -0.09 -4.64
N ALA A 23 0.24 -0.78 -5.78
CA ALA A 23 -0.41 -2.06 -6.02
C ALA A 23 -0.04 -3.05 -4.91
N CYS A 24 -1.06 -3.55 -4.20
CA CYS A 24 -0.80 -4.48 -3.11
C CYS A 24 -0.62 -5.90 -3.64
N VAL A 25 0.65 -6.27 -3.83
CA VAL A 25 1.07 -7.58 -4.33
C VAL A 25 2.22 -8.10 -3.48
N ASN A 26 2.42 -9.41 -3.53
CA ASN A 26 3.68 -10.00 -3.05
C ASN A 26 4.77 -9.69 -4.08
N LYS A 27 5.92 -9.21 -3.61
CA LYS A 27 7.13 -9.10 -4.43
C LYS A 27 7.96 -10.39 -4.36
N ALA A 28 7.89 -11.10 -3.24
CA ALA A 28 8.43 -12.46 -3.12
C ALA A 28 7.46 -13.50 -3.71
N PRO A 29 7.92 -14.73 -3.99
CA PRO A 29 7.05 -15.80 -4.47
C PRO A 29 5.88 -16.07 -3.51
N ASP A 30 4.67 -16.24 -4.06
CA ASP A 30 3.45 -16.47 -3.25
C ASP A 30 3.61 -17.65 -2.28
N VAL A 31 4.25 -18.74 -2.72
CA VAL A 31 4.51 -19.92 -1.86
C VAL A 31 5.33 -19.56 -0.61
N ALA A 32 6.31 -18.66 -0.73
CA ALA A 32 7.13 -18.23 0.39
C ALA A 32 6.35 -17.32 1.34
N CYS A 33 5.60 -16.35 0.79
CA CYS A 33 4.78 -15.45 1.57
C CYS A 33 3.62 -16.18 2.29
N ASP A 34 3.03 -17.18 1.64
CA ASP A 34 1.99 -18.02 2.23
C ASP A 34 2.53 -18.93 3.33
N ALA A 35 3.77 -19.41 3.20
CA ALA A 35 4.44 -20.13 4.28
C ALA A 35 4.67 -19.19 5.49
N LEU A 36 5.12 -17.96 5.24
CA LEU A 36 5.29 -16.94 6.28
C LEU A 36 3.99 -16.70 7.06
N TYR A 37 2.87 -16.58 6.34
CA TYR A 37 1.54 -16.46 6.94
C TYR A 37 1.15 -17.70 7.74
N LYS A 38 1.28 -18.91 7.15
CA LYS A 38 0.90 -20.18 7.79
C LYS A 38 1.69 -20.50 9.06
N HIS A 39 2.89 -19.96 9.20
CA HIS A 39 3.76 -20.16 10.36
C HIS A 39 3.70 -19.00 11.36
N ASP A 40 2.74 -18.07 11.22
CA ASP A 40 2.60 -16.88 12.07
C ASP A 40 3.87 -16.00 12.10
N GLN A 41 4.65 -16.03 11.03
CA GLN A 41 5.94 -15.34 10.92
C GLN A 41 5.84 -13.91 10.37
N CYS A 42 4.66 -13.50 9.87
CA CYS A 42 4.44 -12.14 9.36
C CYS A 42 4.75 -11.03 10.39
N LEU A 43 4.60 -11.32 11.69
CA LEU A 43 4.92 -10.39 12.78
C LEU A 43 6.33 -10.57 13.35
N LEU A 44 6.99 -11.70 13.06
CA LEU A 44 8.36 -11.98 13.52
C LEU A 44 9.39 -11.27 12.64
N ASP A 45 9.12 -11.17 11.34
CA ASP A 45 9.92 -10.40 10.38
C ASP A 45 9.03 -9.40 9.65
N MET A 46 8.60 -8.38 10.39
CA MET A 46 7.70 -7.36 9.87
C MET A 46 8.31 -6.54 8.74
N ASP A 47 9.63 -6.32 8.74
CA ASP A 47 10.28 -5.54 7.69
C ASP A 47 10.25 -6.31 6.37
N PHE A 48 10.57 -7.61 6.39
CA PHE A 48 10.42 -8.47 5.23
C PHE A 48 8.96 -8.58 4.78
N ALA A 49 8.02 -8.77 5.72
CA ALA A 49 6.60 -8.89 5.40
C ALA A 49 6.05 -7.61 4.73
N LYS A 50 6.43 -6.43 5.22
CA LYS A 50 6.05 -5.12 4.65
C LYS A 50 6.63 -4.88 3.27
N GLU A 51 7.84 -5.34 3.01
CA GLU A 51 8.48 -5.08 1.72
C GLU A 51 8.05 -6.08 0.65
N PHE A 52 7.96 -7.37 1.02
CA PHE A 52 7.87 -8.47 0.06
C PHE A 52 6.58 -9.27 0.10
N CYS A 53 5.87 -9.30 1.23
CA CYS A 53 4.72 -10.20 1.44
C CYS A 53 3.43 -9.47 1.87
N ARG A 54 3.27 -8.21 1.46
CA ARG A 54 2.15 -7.36 1.88
C ARG A 54 0.78 -7.99 1.65
N LYS A 55 0.61 -8.71 0.55
CA LYS A 55 -0.67 -9.34 0.20
C LYS A 55 -0.95 -10.54 1.11
N SER A 56 -0.02 -11.50 1.21
CA SER A 56 -0.25 -12.71 2.05
C SER A 56 -0.26 -12.40 3.54
N CYS A 57 0.49 -11.40 3.99
CA CYS A 57 0.50 -10.95 5.39
C CYS A 57 -0.59 -9.92 5.72
N PHE A 58 -1.52 -9.63 4.81
CA PHE A 58 -2.63 -8.68 5.01
C PHE A 58 -2.18 -7.26 5.43
N LEU A 59 -1.02 -6.82 4.95
CA LEU A 59 -0.46 -5.49 5.18
C LEU A 59 -0.88 -4.47 4.10
N CYS A 60 -1.83 -4.83 3.25
CA CYS A 60 -2.40 -3.91 2.26
C CYS A 60 -3.17 -2.78 2.96
N GLY A 61 -2.79 -1.52 2.70
CA GLY A 61 -3.51 -0.36 3.24
C GLY A 61 -3.23 -0.06 4.71
N LEU A 62 -2.31 -0.80 5.35
CA LEU A 62 -1.74 -0.36 6.61
C LEU A 62 -0.72 0.74 6.34
N ASP A 63 -0.90 1.86 7.04
CA ASP A 63 0.11 2.92 7.06
C ASP A 63 1.38 2.37 7.72
N PRO A 64 2.56 2.44 7.07
CA PRO A 64 3.82 1.95 7.62
C PRO A 64 4.15 2.55 9.01
N SER A 65 3.62 3.73 9.33
CA SER A 65 3.78 4.37 10.63
C SER A 65 3.04 3.68 11.78
N VAL A 66 1.93 2.98 11.50
CA VAL A 66 1.15 2.22 12.50
C VAL A 66 1.89 0.94 12.91
N LEU A 67 2.78 0.45 12.06
CA LEU A 67 3.54 -0.78 12.24
C LEU A 67 4.95 -0.56 12.80
N LYS A 68 5.26 0.65 13.28
CA LYS A 68 6.42 0.94 14.15
C LYS A 68 5.91 1.00 15.58
N GLN A 69 6.00 -0.11 16.30
CA GLN A 69 5.92 -0.13 17.78
C GLN A 69 7.28 -0.54 18.32
#